data_AF-A0A836U9C4-F1
#
_entry.id   AF-A0A836U9C4-F1
#
_cell.length_a   1.000
_cell.length_b   1.000
_cell.length_c   1.000
_cell.angle_alpha   90.00
_cell.angle_beta   90.00
_cell.angle_gamma   90.00
#
_symmetry.space_group_name_H-M   'P 1'
#
loop_
_entity.id
_entity.type
_entity.pdbx_description
1 polymer ?
#
loop_
_entity_poly.entity_id
_entity_poly.type
_entity_poly.pdbx_seq_one_letter_code
_entity_poly.pdbx_strand_id
1 'polypeptide(L)'
;PGNRSADDGTWIFEYGRPGTNEKLRVRPGSAAVTLTVQSAGFAGIMNRLHHFHGYGGAPRYFLWGLFVDLASLAMIFFPLTGIYLWYQLKKDHRLGWLILGASTAYGAGSVLYMIFGR
;
A
#
# COMPACT_ATOMS: atom_id res chain seq x y z
N PRO A 1 8.67 -4.26 10.29
CA PRO A 1 9.72 -4.64 11.25
C PRO A 1 10.42 -5.92 10.79
N GLY A 2 11.74 -5.85 10.60
CA GLY A 2 12.56 -6.99 10.21
C GLY A 2 13.74 -7.11 11.15
N ASN A 3 13.98 -8.32 11.65
CA ASN A 3 15.12 -8.64 12.49
C ASN A 3 16.11 -9.35 11.58
N ARG A 4 17.31 -8.80 11.41
CA ARG A 4 18.38 -9.46 10.63
C ARG A 4 19.65 -9.49 11.47
N SER A 5 20.25 -10.68 11.56
CA SER A 5 21.61 -10.85 12.06
C SER A 5 22.54 -10.79 10.86
N ALA A 6 23.55 -9.93 10.90
CA ALA A 6 24.64 -9.97 9.93
C ALA A 6 25.67 -11.04 10.32
N ASP A 7 26.46 -11.52 9.35
CA ASP A 7 27.49 -12.57 9.55
C ASP A 7 28.58 -12.18 10.58
N ASP A 8 28.69 -10.88 10.90
CA ASP A 8 29.58 -10.32 11.92
C ASP A 8 28.99 -10.33 13.35
N GLY A 9 27.81 -10.93 13.54
CA GLY A 9 27.09 -10.97 14.81
C GLY A 9 26.35 -9.67 15.17
N THR A 10 26.32 -8.67 14.27
CA THR A 10 25.58 -7.43 14.49
C THR A 10 24.07 -7.67 14.39
N TRP A 11 23.33 -7.28 15.44
CA TRP A 11 21.88 -7.25 15.41
C TRP A 11 21.37 -5.97 14.77
N ILE A 12 20.55 -6.10 13.73
CA ILE A 12 19.89 -4.98 13.05
C ILE A 12 18.39 -5.01 13.36
N PHE A 13 17.89 -3.98 14.03
CA PHE A 13 16.47 -3.76 14.23
C PHE A 13 16.00 -2.60 13.34
N GLU A 14 15.06 -2.86 12.44
CA GLU A 14 14.45 -1.81 11.60
C GLU A 14 13.02 -1.51 12.07
N TYR A 15 12.83 -0.30 12.61
CA TYR A 15 11.53 0.25 12.99
C TYR A 15 11.14 1.39 12.04
N GLY A 16 10.02 1.20 11.34
CA GLY A 16 9.44 2.24 10.48
C GLY A 16 8.34 2.99 11.23
N ARG A 17 8.51 4.30 11.40
CA ARG A 17 7.43 5.22 11.82
C ARG A 17 6.96 6.02 10.59
N PRO A 18 5.71 6.52 10.57
CA PRO A 18 5.29 7.46 9.53
C PRO A 18 6.18 8.71 9.59
N GLY A 19 7.10 8.85 8.62
CA GLY A 19 8.05 9.96 8.55
C GLY A 19 9.53 9.58 8.77
N THR A 20 9.85 8.49 9.48
CA THR A 20 11.23 8.09 9.77
C THR A 20 11.45 6.58 9.67
N ASN A 21 12.57 6.20 9.08
CA ASN A 21 13.15 4.86 9.16
C ASN A 21 14.22 4.88 10.25
N GLU A 22 13.99 4.20 11.35
CA GLU A 22 14.96 4.04 12.43
C GLU A 22 15.62 2.67 12.27
N LYS A 23 16.91 2.66 11.92
CA LYS A 23 17.74 1.44 11.91
C LYS A 23 18.63 1.45 13.13
N LEU A 24 18.44 0.49 14.03
CA LEU A 24 19.28 0.26 15.19
C LEU A 24 20.30 -0.82 14.84
N ARG A 25 21.59 -0.52 14.93
CA ARG A 25 22.66 -1.51 14.82
C ARG A 25 23.32 -1.70 16.17
N VAL A 26 23.30 -2.93 16.67
CA VAL A 26 23.94 -3.32 17.94
C VAL A 26 25.09 -4.27 17.61
N ARG A 27 26.33 -3.81 17.78
CA ARG A 27 27.54 -4.63 17.57
C ARG A 27 27.86 -5.42 18.86
N PRO A 28 28.13 -6.73 18.78
CA PRO A 28 28.56 -7.52 19.93
C PRO A 28 29.97 -7.07 20.40
N GLY A 29 30.14 -6.88 21.71
CA GLY A 29 31.44 -6.50 22.32
C GLY A 29 31.74 -5.00 22.38
N SER A 30 30.95 -4.15 21.73
CA SER A 30 31.04 -2.70 21.89
C SER A 30 29.81 -2.17 22.64
N ALA A 31 29.99 -1.41 23.72
CA ALA A 31 28.91 -0.70 24.41
C ALA A 31 28.33 0.49 23.58
N ALA A 32 28.51 0.47 22.26
CA ALA A 32 28.09 1.52 21.34
C ALA A 32 26.91 1.04 20.50
N VAL A 33 25.81 1.77 20.58
CA VAL A 33 24.59 1.55 19.78
C VAL A 33 24.52 2.65 18.72
N THR A 34 24.53 2.27 17.45
CA THR A 34 24.41 3.25 16.36
C THR A 34 22.96 3.31 15.90
N LEU A 35 22.29 4.43 16.17
CA LEU A 35 20.95 4.75 15.67
C LEU A 35 21.07 5.55 14.37
N THR A 36 20.63 4.99 13.26
CA THR A 36 20.52 5.73 11.98
C THR A 36 19.06 6.06 11.73
N VAL A 37 18.71 7.33 11.86
CA VAL A 37 17.37 7.86 11.51
C VAL A 37 17.44 8.40 10.09
N GLN A 38 16.77 7.74 9.15
CA GLN A 38 16.59 8.27 7.79
C GLN A 38 15.19 8.86 7.66
N SER A 39 15.10 10.12 7.24
CA SER A 39 13.82 10.73 6.92
C SER A 39 13.20 10.01 5.73
N ALA A 40 11.93 9.64 5.89
CA ALA A 40 11.12 9.21 4.77
C ALA A 40 10.83 10.43 3.91
N GLY A 41 11.30 10.47 2.67
CA GLY A 41 10.77 11.44 1.70
C GLY A 41 9.25 11.27 1.54
N PHE A 42 8.60 12.26 0.94
CA PHE A 42 7.13 12.26 0.74
C PHE A 42 6.59 10.93 0.19
N ALA A 43 7.23 10.38 -0.85
CA ALA A 43 6.86 9.08 -1.41
C ALA A 43 6.91 7.93 -0.39
N GLY A 44 7.91 7.93 0.51
CA GLY A 44 8.03 6.93 1.57
C GLY A 44 6.98 7.09 2.68
N ILE A 45 6.52 8.32 2.93
CA ILE A 45 5.40 8.59 3.85
C ILE A 45 4.11 8.10 3.23
N MET A 46 3.84 8.45 1.96
CA MET A 46 2.64 8.02 1.24
C MET A 46 2.58 6.50 1.10
N ASN A 47 3.70 5.85 0.75
CA ASN A 47 3.75 4.40 0.66
C ASN A 47 3.41 3.72 2.00
N ARG A 48 3.93 4.25 3.10
CA ARG A 48 3.60 3.74 4.44
C ARG A 48 2.14 3.97 4.79
N LEU A 49 1.62 5.17 4.57
CA LEU A 49 0.25 5.51 4.86
C LEU A 49 -0.73 4.65 4.06
N HIS A 50 -0.41 4.38 2.79
CA HIS A 50 -1.20 3.52 1.90
C HIS A 50 -1.23 2.06 2.36
N HIS A 51 -0.10 1.53 2.85
CA HIS A 51 -0.03 0.17 3.40
C HIS A 51 -0.39 0.12 4.90
N PHE A 52 -0.72 1.24 5.51
CA PHE A 52 -1.07 1.29 6.92
C PHE A 52 -2.52 0.84 7.06
N HIS A 53 -2.72 -0.45 7.33
CA HIS A 53 -4.03 -1.07 7.47
C HIS A 53 -4.17 -1.79 8.82
N GLY A 54 -5.40 -1.88 9.33
CA GLY A 54 -5.73 -2.59 10.57
C GLY A 54 -6.29 -1.69 11.67
N TYR A 55 -6.91 -2.34 12.66
CA TYR A 55 -7.70 -1.70 13.72
C TYR A 55 -6.98 -1.66 15.09
N GLY A 56 -5.76 -2.18 15.17
CA GLY A 56 -5.04 -2.32 16.43
C GLY A 56 -4.49 -0.99 16.97
N GLY A 57 -4.79 -0.66 18.23
CA GLY A 57 -4.20 0.46 18.96
C GLY A 57 -5.22 1.46 19.51
N ALA A 58 -4.79 2.71 19.63
CA ALA A 58 -5.62 3.84 20.08
C ALA A 58 -6.82 4.14 19.14
N PRO A 59 -7.87 4.85 19.60
CA PRO A 59 -9.07 5.13 18.79
C PRO A 59 -8.82 5.77 17.42
N ARG A 60 -7.75 6.57 17.28
CA ARG A 60 -7.31 7.14 15.99
C ARG A 60 -6.99 6.08 14.91
N TYR A 61 -6.47 4.92 15.32
CA TYR A 61 -6.15 3.82 14.41
C TYR A 61 -7.43 3.13 13.91
N PHE A 62 -8.44 3.01 14.79
CA PHE A 62 -9.75 2.52 14.40
C PHE A 62 -10.42 3.45 13.37
N LEU A 63 -10.40 4.77 13.61
CA LEU A 63 -10.94 5.75 12.66
C LEU A 63 -10.23 5.70 11.31
N TRP A 64 -8.90 5.53 11.30
CA TRP A 64 -8.13 5.36 10.08
C TRP A 64 -8.52 4.08 9.33
N GLY A 65 -8.59 2.95 10.03
CA GLY A 65 -9.01 1.68 9.43
C GLY A 65 -10.40 1.78 8.81
N LEU A 66 -11.36 2.35 9.53
CA LEU A 66 -12.71 2.58 9.02
C LEU A 66 -12.72 3.49 7.79
N PHE A 67 -11.92 4.56 7.79
CA PHE A 67 -11.80 5.46 6.64
C PHE A 67 -11.25 4.73 5.41
N VAL A 68 -10.21 3.91 5.57
CA VAL A 68 -9.63 3.12 4.48
C VAL A 68 -10.64 2.10 3.93
N ASP A 69 -11.42 1.46 4.80
CA ASP A 69 -12.47 0.51 4.39
C ASP A 69 -13.59 1.22 3.61
N LEU A 70 -14.05 2.38 4.07
CA LEU A 70 -15.05 3.19 3.36
C LEU A 70 -14.52 3.69 2.02
N ALA A 71 -13.26 4.15 1.95
CA ALA A 71 -12.63 4.58 0.71
C ALA A 71 -12.50 3.41 -0.28
N SER A 72 -12.12 2.22 0.20
CA SER A 72 -12.03 1.00 -0.62
C SER A 72 -13.40 0.58 -1.14
N LEU A 73 -14.43 0.65 -0.31
CA LEU A 73 -15.81 0.38 -0.71
C LEU A 73 -16.28 1.39 -1.78
N ALA A 74 -15.96 2.68 -1.59
CA ALA A 74 -16.31 3.73 -2.56
C ALA A 74 -15.62 3.52 -3.92
N MET A 75 -14.36 3.07 -3.93
CA MET A 75 -13.63 2.74 -5.17
C MET A 75 -14.28 1.62 -5.98
N ILE A 76 -15.11 0.77 -5.36
CA ILE A 76 -15.90 -0.25 -6.07
C ILE A 76 -17.29 0.29 -6.42
N PHE A 77 -17.94 0.93 -5.45
CA PHE A 77 -19.33 1.35 -5.59
C PHE A 77 -19.51 2.44 -6.65
N PHE A 78 -18.62 3.43 -6.71
CA PHE A 78 -18.70 4.53 -7.68
C PHE A 78 -18.54 4.10 -9.14
N PRO A 79 -17.55 3.27 -9.54
CA PRO A 79 -17.51 2.81 -10.92
C PRO A 79 -18.68 1.91 -11.27
N LEU A 80 -19.16 1.04 -10.37
CA LEU A 80 -20.34 0.20 -10.63
C LEU A 80 -21.59 1.04 -10.87
N THR A 81 -21.85 2.02 -10.01
CA THR A 81 -22.97 2.95 -10.18
C THR A 81 -22.81 3.82 -11.42
N GLY A 82 -21.60 4.26 -11.74
CA GLY A 82 -21.30 4.97 -12.99
C GLY A 82 -21.59 4.14 -14.23
N ILE A 83 -21.20 2.87 -14.26
CA ILE A 83 -21.50 1.92 -15.35
C ILE A 83 -23.02 1.70 -15.45
N TYR A 84 -23.69 1.51 -14.32
CA TYR A 84 -25.13 1.33 -14.27
C TYR A 84 -25.87 2.56 -14.85
N LEU A 85 -25.51 3.76 -14.40
CA LEU A 85 -26.11 5.00 -14.90
C LEU A 85 -25.81 5.20 -16.39
N TRP A 86 -24.59 4.94 -16.84
CA TRP A 86 -24.21 5.00 -18.25
C TRP A 86 -25.05 4.07 -19.11
N TYR A 87 -25.26 2.83 -18.65
CA TYR A 87 -26.09 1.83 -19.33
C TYR A 87 -27.55 2.26 -19.43
N GLN A 88 -28.09 2.91 -18.40
CA GLN A 88 -29.49 3.36 -18.39
C GLN A 88 -29.72 4.62 -19.24
N LEU A 89 -28.74 5.53 -19.32
CA LEU A 89 -28.92 6.83 -19.99
C LEU A 89 -28.68 6.78 -21.51
N LYS A 90 -27.81 5.89 -21.98
CA LYS A 90 -27.50 5.77 -23.41
C LYS A 90 -28.43 4.73 -24.05
N LYS A 91 -28.70 4.88 -25.35
CA LYS A 91 -29.43 3.88 -26.17
C LYS A 91 -28.49 2.93 -26.92
N ASP A 92 -27.28 3.40 -27.23
CA ASP A 92 -26.22 2.59 -27.84
C ASP A 92 -25.06 2.46 -26.87
N HIS A 93 -24.78 1.23 -26.46
CA HIS A 93 -23.80 0.89 -25.43
C HIS A 93 -22.61 0.13 -26.03
N ARG A 94 -22.67 -0.23 -27.32
CA ARG A 94 -21.73 -1.18 -27.94
C ARG A 94 -20.29 -0.67 -27.88
N LEU A 95 -20.09 0.58 -28.27
CA LEU A 95 -18.77 1.20 -28.25
C LEU A 95 -18.22 1.33 -26.83
N GLY A 96 -19.06 1.69 -25.85
CA GLY A 96 -18.60 1.83 -24.48
C GLY A 96 -18.29 0.48 -23.83
N TRP A 97 -19.01 -0.60 -24.15
CA TRP A 97 -18.67 -1.94 -23.69
C TRP A 97 -17.35 -2.45 -24.30
N LEU A 98 -17.09 -2.12 -25.57
CA LEU A 98 -15.79 -2.43 -26.20
C LEU A 98 -14.65 -1.70 -25.49
N ILE A 99 -14.79 -0.40 -25.24
CA ILE A 99 -13.75 0.39 -24.55
C ILE A 99 -13.55 -0.08 -23.10
N LEU A 100 -14.65 -0.32 -22.37
CA LEU A 100 -14.60 -0.79 -20.98
C LEU A 100 -13.98 -2.20 -20.91
N GLY A 101 -14.39 -3.10 -21.80
CA GLY A 101 -13.84 -4.46 -21.89
C GLY A 101 -12.36 -4.47 -22.26
N ALA A 102 -11.96 -3.72 -23.29
CA ALA A 102 -10.58 -3.64 -23.73
C ALA A 102 -9.66 -3.04 -22.66
N SER A 103 -10.06 -1.95 -22.01
CA SER A 103 -9.29 -1.32 -20.93
C SER A 103 -9.17 -2.22 -19.70
N THR A 104 -10.27 -2.90 -19.31
CA THR A 104 -10.25 -3.86 -18.20
C THR A 104 -9.35 -5.05 -18.50
N ALA A 105 -9.43 -5.62 -19.71
CA ALA A 105 -8.60 -6.73 -20.14
C ALA A 105 -7.11 -6.35 -20.18
N TYR A 106 -6.79 -5.15 -20.68
CA TYR A 106 -5.42 -4.63 -20.67
C TYR A 106 -4.88 -4.49 -19.24
N GLY A 107 -5.66 -3.87 -18.35
CA GLY A 107 -5.30 -3.73 -16.94
C GLY A 107 -5.07 -5.08 -16.25
N ALA A 108 -6.04 -5.99 -16.32
CA ALA A 108 -5.92 -7.34 -15.75
C ALA A 108 -4.74 -8.11 -16.35
N GLY A 109 -4.56 -8.04 -17.67
CA GLY A 109 -3.45 -8.68 -18.38
C GLY A 109 -2.08 -8.18 -17.91
N SER A 110 -1.93 -6.86 -17.71
CA SER A 110 -0.68 -6.29 -17.17
C SER A 110 -0.36 -6.79 -15.76
N VAL A 111 -1.36 -6.90 -14.89
CA VAL A 111 -1.19 -7.44 -13.53
C VAL A 111 -0.80 -8.92 -13.58
N LEU A 112 -1.51 -9.71 -14.40
CA LEU A 112 -1.21 -11.14 -14.58
C LEU A 112 0.20 -11.34 -15.14
N TYR A 113 0.62 -10.54 -16.11
CA TYR A 113 1.96 -10.57 -16.65
C TYR A 113 3.03 -10.29 -15.57
N MET A 114 2.81 -9.33 -14.67
CA MET A 114 3.76 -9.08 -13.57
C MET A 114 3.83 -10.23 -12.56
N ILE A 115 2.75 -10.98 -12.40
CA ILE A 115 2.68 -12.12 -11.46
C ILE A 115 3.35 -13.36 -12.06
N PHE A 116 3.05 -13.70 -13.32
CA PHE A 116 3.45 -14.96 -13.96
C PHE A 116 4.62 -14.83 -14.93
N GLY A 117 4.94 -13.61 -15.37
CA GLY A 117 6.05 -13.31 -16.30
C GLY A 117 7.36 -12.94 -15.61
N ARG A 118 7.46 -13.17 -14.30
CA ARG A 118 8.72 -13.19 -13.54
C ARG A 118 9.40 -14.54 -13.67
#